data_AF-A0A7C6J8F2-F1
#
_entry.id   AF-A0A7C6J8F2-F1
#
_cell.length_a   1.000
_cell.length_b   1.000
_cell.length_c   1.000
_cell.angle_alpha   90.00
_cell.angle_beta   90.00
_cell.angle_gamma   90.00
#
_symmetry.space_group_name_H-M   'P 1'
#
loop_
_entity.id
_entity.type
_entity.pdbx_description
1 polymer ?
#
loop_
_entity_poly.entity_id
_entity_poly.type
_entity_poly.pdbx_seq_one_letter_code
_entity_poly.pdbx_strand_id
1 'polypeptide(L)' 'MVPRELQRFIQPALDQFKVELAAELGIPDYDIIDKGELTSRQNGRVGGNMTRRMVGFAETVLAFYYRKQLEGNKSN' A
#
# COMPACT_ATOMS: atom_id res chain seq x y z
N MET A 1 12.62 1.81 -11.47
CA MET A 1 12.88 2.70 -10.31
C MET A 1 11.89 3.87 -10.37
N VAL A 2 11.46 4.43 -9.23
CA VAL A 2 10.42 5.49 -9.20
C VAL A 2 10.95 6.80 -9.82
N PRO A 3 10.20 7.45 -10.74
CA PRO A 3 10.59 8.73 -11.34
C PRO A 3 10.89 9.83 -10.32
N ARG A 4 11.85 10.71 -10.60
CA ARG A 4 12.36 11.72 -9.65
C ARG A 4 11.28 12.71 -9.22
N GLU A 5 10.45 13.12 -10.16
CA GLU A 5 9.31 14.02 -9.96
C GLU A 5 8.26 13.47 -8.98
N LEU A 6 8.23 12.14 -8.79
CA LEU A 6 7.30 11.47 -7.87
C LEU A 6 7.89 11.25 -6.47
N GLN A 7 9.21 11.32 -6.30
CA GLN A 7 9.87 10.96 -5.05
C GLN A 7 9.35 11.74 -3.83
N ARG A 8 9.08 13.05 -4.01
CA ARG A 8 8.55 13.92 -2.95
C ARG A 8 7.16 13.52 -2.45
N PHE A 9 6.40 12.77 -3.23
CA PHE A 9 5.05 12.33 -2.87
C PHE A 9 5.01 10.95 -2.23
N ILE A 10 6.11 10.17 -2.29
CA ILE A 10 6.14 8.80 -1.79
C ILE A 10 5.86 8.77 -0.30
N GLN A 11 6.65 9.48 0.50
CA GLN A 11 6.52 9.42 1.95
C GLN A 11 5.15 9.93 2.44
N PRO A 12 4.64 11.10 1.98
CA PRO A 12 3.29 11.55 2.34
C PRO A 12 2.19 10.55 1.96
N ALA A 13 2.26 9.95 0.76
CA ALA A 13 1.27 8.96 0.33
C ALA A 13 1.31 7.69 1.19
N LEU A 14 2.51 7.23 1.55
CA LEU A 14 2.68 6.06 2.43
C LEU A 14 2.18 6.35 3.85
N ASP A 15 2.39 7.57 4.35
CA ASP A 15 1.91 7.97 5.67
C ASP A 15 0.39 8.06 5.72
N GLN A 16 -0.23 8.71 4.72
CA GLN A 16 -1.68 8.76 4.58
C GLN A 16 -2.27 7.34 4.50
N PHE A 17 -1.70 6.49 3.64
CA PHE A 17 -2.17 5.12 3.46
C PHE A 17 -2.07 4.31 4.77
N LYS A 18 -0.98 4.46 5.51
CA LYS A 18 -0.79 3.80 6.82
C LYS A 18 -1.85 4.23 7.83
N VAL A 19 -2.19 5.52 7.89
CA VAL A 19 -3.20 6.06 8.81
C VAL A 19 -4.60 5.57 8.44
N GLU A 20 -4.97 5.63 7.16
CA GLU A 20 -6.25 5.11 6.66
C GLU A 20 -6.42 3.63 7.02
N LEU A 21 -5.38 2.82 6.80
CA LEU A 21 -5.42 1.40 7.17
C LEU A 21 -5.49 1.16 8.67
N ALA A 22 -4.78 1.96 9.47
CA ALA A 22 -4.86 1.83 10.90
C ALA A 22 -6.27 2.16 11.41
N ALA A 23 -6.92 3.19 10.84
CA ALA A 23 -8.31 3.53 11.15
C ALA A 23 -9.26 2.38 10.79
N GLU A 24 -9.11 1.75 9.62
CA GLU A 24 -9.88 0.56 9.24
C GLU A 24 -9.67 -0.64 10.20
N LEU A 25 -8.50 -0.73 10.82
CA LEU A 25 -8.15 -1.76 11.80
C LEU A 25 -8.54 -1.39 13.24
N GLY A 26 -9.29 -0.30 13.42
CA GLY A 26 -9.80 0.15 14.72
C GLY A 26 -8.83 1.02 15.52
N ILE A 27 -7.85 1.66 14.87
CA ILE A 27 -6.89 2.57 15.49
C ILE A 27 -6.95 3.92 14.74
N PRO A 28 -7.97 4.76 14.99
CA PRO A 28 -8.23 5.97 14.20
C PRO A 28 -7.13 7.04 14.34
N ASP A 29 -6.54 7.18 15.54
CA ASP A 29 -5.55 8.23 15.84
C ASP A 29 -4.10 7.73 15.69
N TYR A 30 -3.85 6.83 14.73
CA TYR A 30 -2.55 6.16 14.58
C TYR A 30 -1.40 7.11 14.22
N ASP A 31 -1.69 8.29 13.67
CA ASP A 31 -0.70 9.34 13.43
C ASP A 31 -0.30 10.06 14.73
N ILE A 32 -1.25 10.32 15.62
CA ILE A 32 -1.06 11.10 16.85
C ILE A 32 -0.56 10.24 18.02
N ILE A 33 -1.11 9.04 18.20
CA ILE A 33 -0.77 8.20 19.35
C ILE A 33 0.71 7.83 19.34
N ASP A 34 1.32 7.75 20.53
CA ASP A 34 2.65 7.13 20.66
C ASP A 34 2.54 5.63 20.33
N LYS A 35 3.37 5.16 19.40
CA LYS A 35 3.33 3.77 18.92
C LYS A 35 3.83 2.81 20.01
N GLY A 36 4.52 3.31 21.04
CA GLY A 36 4.89 2.56 22.24
C GLY A 36 3.72 2.15 23.13
N GLU A 37 2.62 2.91 23.10
CA GLU A 37 1.38 2.59 23.84
C GLU A 37 0.56 1.50 23.14
N LEU A 38 0.80 1.27 21.84
CA LEU A 38 0.19 0.19 21.08
C LEU A 38 0.98 -1.10 21.26
N THR A 39 0.26 -2.22 21.39
CA THR A 39 0.92 -3.53 21.43
C THR A 39 1.69 -3.78 20.13
N SER A 40 2.82 -4.50 20.21
CA SER A 40 3.59 -4.89 19.03
C SER A 40 2.74 -5.62 17.98
N ARG A 41 1.70 -6.34 18.43
CA ARG A 41 0.73 -7.00 17.56
C ARG A 41 -0.15 -6.00 16.79
N GLN A 42 -0.60 -4.92 17.42
CA GLN A 42 -1.36 -3.86 16.74
C GLN A 42 -0.51 -3.16 15.69
N ASN A 43 0.69 -2.72 16.06
CA ASN A 43 1.64 -2.12 15.10
C ASN A 43 1.97 -3.08 13.94
N GLY A 44 2.26 -4.34 14.26
CA GLY A 44 2.54 -5.37 13.25
C GLY A 44 1.36 -5.64 12.32
N ARG A 45 0.12 -5.57 12.81
CA ARG A 45 -1.09 -5.69 11.96
C ARG A 45 -1.21 -4.55 10.97
N VAL A 46 -0.95 -3.31 11.39
CA VAL A 46 -0.99 -2.14 10.49
C VAL A 46 0.04 -2.30 9.37
N GLY A 47 1.32 -2.50 9.73
CA GLY A 47 2.39 -2.66 8.74
C GLY A 47 2.20 -3.88 7.84
N GLY A 48 1.76 -5.01 8.40
CA GLY A 48 1.47 -6.22 7.63
C GLY A 48 0.33 -6.05 6.62
N ASN A 49 -0.74 -5.34 7.00
CA ASN A 49 -1.83 -5.03 6.06
C ASN A 49 -1.41 -4.03 4.99
N MET A 50 -0.59 -3.04 5.34
CA MET A 50 -0.01 -2.10 4.39
C MET A 50 0.77 -2.84 3.29
N THR A 51 1.71 -3.71 3.68
CA THR A 51 2.48 -4.52 2.72
C THR A 51 1.58 -5.43 1.88
N ARG A 52 0.62 -6.13 2.50
CA ARG A 52 -0.31 -7.02 1.79
C ARG A 52 -1.08 -6.27 0.70
N ARG A 53 -1.61 -5.07 0.98
CA ARG A 53 -2.35 -4.28 -0.01
C ARG A 53 -1.46 -3.72 -1.11
N MET A 54 -0.26 -3.24 -0.78
CA MET A 54 0.69 -2.77 -1.80
C MET A 54 1.09 -3.90 -2.77
N VAL A 55 1.32 -5.11 -2.25
CA VAL A 55 1.55 -6.30 -3.08
C VAL A 55 0.34 -6.57 -3.97
N GLY A 56 -0.89 -6.53 -3.43
CA GLY A 56 -2.11 -6.69 -4.22
C GLY A 56 -2.28 -5.65 -5.33
N PHE A 57 -1.91 -4.39 -5.10
CA PHE A 57 -1.88 -3.37 -6.16
C PHE A 57 -0.87 -3.70 -7.25
N ALA A 58 0.34 -4.12 -6.88
CA ALA A 58 1.36 -4.53 -7.84
C ALA A 58 0.91 -5.76 -8.65
N GLU A 59 0.35 -6.77 -8.00
CA GLU A 59 -0.21 -7.97 -8.64
C GLU A 59 -1.32 -7.60 -9.63
N THR A 60 -2.22 -6.70 -9.25
CA THR A 60 -3.32 -6.23 -10.13
C THR A 60 -2.77 -5.55 -11.38
N VAL A 61 -1.77 -4.67 -11.23
CA VAL A 61 -1.12 -3.99 -12.35
C VAL A 61 -0.40 -4.99 -13.27
N LEU A 62 0.33 -5.94 -12.69
CA LEU A 62 1.02 -6.99 -13.46
C LEU A 62 0.04 -7.87 -14.23
N ALA A 63 -1.04 -8.31 -13.59
CA ALA A 63 -2.10 -9.10 -14.21
C ALA A 63 -2.79 -8.33 -15.35
N PHE A 64 -3.04 -7.03 -15.16
CA PHE A 64 -3.60 -6.17 -16.20
C PHE A 64 -2.72 -6.12 -17.45
N TYR A 65 -1.41 -5.89 -17.29
CA TYR A 65 -0.49 -5.86 -18.43
C TYR A 65 -0.34 -7.22 -19.10
N TYR A 66 -0.27 -8.30 -18.31
CA TYR A 66 -0.22 -9.65 -18.84
C TYR A 66 -1.44 -9.97 -19.70
N ARG A 67 -2.65 -9.64 -19.24
CA ARG A 67 -3.89 -9.79 -20.03
C ARG A 67 -3.81 -9.02 -21.36
N LYS A 68 -3.40 -7.75 -21.32
CA LYS A 68 -3.30 -6.90 -22.51
C LYS A 68 -2.36 -7.50 -23.58
N GLN A 69 -1.27 -8.13 -23.16
CA GLN A 69 -0.35 -8.83 -24.06
C GLN A 69 -1.03 -10.02 -24.74
N LEU A 70 -1.79 -10.82 -23.98
CA LEU A 70 -2.52 -11.97 -24.53
C LEU A 70 -3.59 -11.54 -25.54
N GLU A 71 -4.29 -10.42 -25.29
CA GLU A 71 -5.31 -9.89 -26.20
C GLU A 71 -4.70 -9.28 -27.47
N GLY A 72 -3.59 -8.54 -27.35
CA GLY A 72 -2.86 -7.99 -28.50
C GLY A 72 -2.30 -9.08 -29.42
N ASN A 73 -1.88 -10.22 -28.86
CA ASN A 73 -1.37 -11.35 -29.63
C ASN A 73 -2.46 -12.17 -30.36
N LYS A 74 -3.75 -12.00 -30.03
CA LYS A 74 -4.85 -12.67 -30.74
C LYS A 74 -5.29 -11.95 -32.01
N SER A 75 -4.75 -10.75 -32.25
CA SER A 75 -5.13 -9.87 -33.37
C SER A 75 -4.12 -9.91 -34.53
N ASN A 76 -3.08 -10.76 -34.42
CA ASN A 76 -2.14 -11.14 -35.47
C ASN A 76 -2.34 -12.61 -35.83
#